data_AF-A0A0A9EFZ5-F1
#
_entry.id   AF-A0A0A9EFZ5-F1
#
_cell.length_a   1.000
_cell.length_b   1.000
_cell.length_c   1.000
_cell.angle_alpha   90.00
_cell.angle_beta   90.00
_cell.angle_gamma   90.00
#
_symmetry.space_group_name_H-M   'P 1'
#
loop_
_entity.id
_entity.type
_entity.pdbx_description
1 polymer ?
#
loop_
_entity_poly.entity_id
_entity_poly.type
_entity_poly.pdbx_seq_one_letter_code
_entity_poly.pdbx_strand_id
1 'polypeptide(L)' 'MDALADAERGVVLLGYQLRSPEAHQAFWDAVPAAFPVIEKVPREHLDPGYAYEESDVYILRRRPRQ' A
#
# COMPACT_ATOMS: atom_id res chain seq x y z
N MET A 1 -13.89 -10.43 -18.87
CA MET A 1 -13.48 -9.76 -17.62
C MET A 1 -11.99 -9.55 -17.72
N ASP A 2 -11.57 -8.34 -18.09
CA ASP A 2 -10.17 -8.00 -18.26
C ASP A 2 -9.82 -6.81 -17.35
N ALA A 3 -10.30 -6.86 -16.10
CA ALA A 3 -10.09 -5.82 -15.10
C ALA A 3 -8.62 -5.71 -14.64
N LEU A 4 -7.79 -6.68 -15.03
CA LEU A 4 -6.35 -6.73 -14.79
C LEU A 4 -5.51 -6.32 -16.00
N ALA A 5 -6.10 -6.13 -17.20
CA ALA A 5 -5.34 -5.66 -18.37
C ALA A 5 -4.85 -4.22 -18.21
N ASP A 6 -5.51 -3.41 -17.39
CA ASP A 6 -5.09 -2.05 -17.04
C ASP A 6 -4.18 -2.05 -15.80
N ALA A 7 -3.34 -3.08 -15.64
CA ALA A 7 -2.42 -3.24 -14.51
C ALA A 7 -1.49 -2.04 -14.30
N GLU A 8 -1.32 -1.19 -15.32
CA GLU A 8 -0.55 0.05 -15.26
C GLU A 8 -1.31 1.19 -14.57
N ARG A 9 -2.65 1.14 -14.56
CA ARG A 9 -3.52 2.09 -13.83
C ARG A 9 -4.05 1.50 -12.53
N GLY A 10 -3.81 0.21 -12.29
CA GLY A 10 -4.20 -0.48 -11.07
C GLY A 10 -3.58 0.15 -9.83
N VAL A 11 -4.41 0.37 -8.81
CA VAL A 11 -3.99 0.87 -7.51
C VAL A 11 -4.28 -0.19 -6.46
N VAL A 12 -3.33 -0.43 -5.57
CA VAL A 12 -3.53 -1.27 -4.38
C VAL A 12 -3.60 -0.36 -3.16
N LEU A 13 -4.66 -0.49 -2.38
CA LEU A 13 -4.78 0.12 -1.06
C LEU A 13 -4.40 -0.91 -0.01
N LEU A 14 -3.33 -0.64 0.73
CA LEU A 14 -2.85 -1.50 1.80
C LEU A 14 -3.14 -0.83 3.14
N GLY A 15 -4.19 -1.28 3.82
CA GLY A 15 -4.43 -0.97 5.23
C GLY A 15 -3.95 -2.12 6.09
N TYR A 16 -3.03 -1.87 7.03
CA TYR A 16 -2.61 -2.91 7.96
C TYR A 16 -2.16 -2.31 9.31
N GLN A 17 -2.04 -3.20 10.29
CA GLN A 17 -1.58 -2.88 11.64
C GLN A 17 -0.30 -3.66 11.94
N LEU A 18 0.68 -2.99 12.55
CA LEU A 18 1.93 -3.64 12.93
C LEU A 18 1.69 -4.65 14.05
N ARG A 19 2.03 -5.92 13.80
CA ARG A 19 1.93 -7.02 14.79
C ARG A 19 3.26 -7.71 15.08
N SER A 20 4.22 -7.62 14.17
CA SER A 20 5.61 -8.10 14.33
C SER A 20 6.55 -7.16 13.58
N PRO A 21 7.59 -6.62 14.24
CA PRO A 21 8.60 -5.79 13.59
C PRO A 21 9.34 -6.52 12.46
N GLU A 22 9.63 -7.81 12.65
CA GLU A 22 10.37 -8.64 11.69
C GLU A 22 9.57 -8.85 10.40
N ALA A 23 8.28 -9.17 10.56
CA ALA A 23 7.36 -9.33 9.42
C ALA A 23 7.16 -8.01 8.67
N HIS A 24 7.09 -6.89 9.39
CA HIS A 24 6.98 -5.56 8.79
C HIS A 24 8.20 -5.21 7.96
N GLN A 25 9.41 -5.41 8.51
CA GLN A 25 10.65 -5.15 7.78
C GLN A 25 10.72 -6.03 6.52
N ALA A 26 10.52 -7.34 6.67
CA ALA A 26 10.58 -8.28 5.55
C ALA A 26 9.57 -7.94 4.44
N PHE A 27 8.37 -7.49 4.82
CA PHE A 27 7.36 -7.03 3.87
C PHE A 27 7.84 -5.78 3.11
N TRP A 28 8.29 -4.75 3.83
CA TRP A 28 8.72 -3.50 3.20
C TRP A 28 10.02 -3.60 2.40
N ASP A 29 10.88 -4.57 2.69
CA ASP A 29 12.05 -4.86 1.87
C ASP A 29 11.65 -5.46 0.51
N ALA A 30 10.58 -6.26 0.47
CA ALA A 30 10.13 -6.95 -0.73
C ALA A 30 9.19 -6.11 -1.62
N VAL A 31 8.31 -5.30 -1.02
CA VAL A 31 7.27 -4.54 -1.73
C VAL A 31 7.79 -3.66 -2.88
N PRO A 32 8.89 -2.89 -2.73
CA PRO A 32 9.37 -2.01 -3.80
C PRO A 32 9.70 -2.72 -5.11
N ALA A 33 10.07 -4.02 -5.06
CA ALA A 33 10.34 -4.81 -6.25
C ALA A 33 9.08 -5.06 -7.10
N ALA A 34 7.91 -5.15 -6.46
CA ALA A 34 6.62 -5.33 -7.15
C ALA A 34 5.87 -4.00 -7.37
N PHE A 35 6.04 -3.04 -6.46
CA PHE A 35 5.36 -1.75 -6.44
C PHE A 35 6.38 -0.63 -6.21
N PRO A 36 6.98 -0.08 -7.29
CA PRO A 36 8.01 0.95 -7.19
C PRO A 36 7.49 2.32 -6.72
N VAL A 37 6.16 2.51 -6.64
CA VAL A 37 5.55 3.74 -6.12
C VAL A 37 4.73 3.37 -4.90
N ILE A 38 5.09 3.93 -3.76
CA ILE A 38 4.50 3.66 -2.44
C ILE A 38 4.26 5.01 -1.78
N GLU A 39 3.01 5.30 -1.44
CA GLU A 39 2.62 6.56 -0.78
C GLU A 39 1.86 6.24 0.49
N LYS A 40 2.29 6.80 1.63
CA LYS A 40 1.51 6.71 2.87
C LYS A 40 0.37 7.72 2.80
N VAL A 41 -0.85 7.27 3.08
CA VAL A 41 -2.00 8.16 3.16
C VAL A 41 -1.89 9.00 4.44
N PRO A 42 -1.94 10.34 4.34
CA PRO A 42 -1.98 11.19 5.52
C PRO A 42 -3.17 10.82 6.41
N ARG A 43 -2.95 10.84 7.72
CA ARG A 43 -3.94 10.35 8.66
C ARG A 43 -5.20 11.21 8.68
N GLU A 44 -5.07 12.50 8.41
CA GLU A 44 -6.17 13.44 8.24
C GLU A 44 -7.11 13.10 7.07
N HIS A 45 -6.67 12.26 6.13
CA HIS A 45 -7.50 11.77 5.04
C HIS A 45 -8.25 10.47 5.39
N LEU A 46 -7.97 9.86 6.54
CA LEU A 46 -8.65 8.66 7.01
C LEU A 46 -9.92 9.03 7.78
N ASP A 47 -10.88 8.11 7.80
CA ASP A 47 -12.08 8.29 8.61
C ASP A 47 -11.70 8.43 10.09
N PRO A 48 -12.13 9.50 10.79
CA PRO A 48 -11.74 9.73 12.19
C PRO A 48 -12.11 8.60 13.16
N GLY A 49 -13.15 7.82 12.86
CA GLY A 49 -13.59 6.68 13.67
C GLY A 49 -12.75 5.42 13.47
N TYR A 50 -11.98 5.35 12.38
CA TYR A 50 -11.16 4.18 12.00
C TYR A 50 -9.68 4.50 11.80
N ALA A 51 -9.28 5.76 11.94
CA ALA A 51 -7.89 6.19 11.98
C ALA A 51 -7.29 5.82 13.35
N TYR A 52 -6.97 4.54 13.56
CA TYR A 52 -6.28 4.06 14.77
C TYR A 52 -4.77 4.28 14.67
N GLU A 53 -4.09 4.64 15.77
CA GLU A 53 -2.65 5.04 15.73
C GLU A 53 -1.76 3.94 15.18
N GLU A 54 -2.17 2.71 15.43
CA GLU A 54 -1.46 1.50 15.06
C GLU A 54 -1.75 1.06 13.62
N SER A 55 -2.71 1.71 12.95
CA SER A 55 -3.15 1.37 11.59
C SER A 55 -2.68 2.41 10.59
N ASP A 56 -2.00 1.93 9.55
CA ASP A 56 -1.52 2.76 8.45
C ASP A 56 -2.16 2.30 7.14
N VAL A 57 -2.39 3.27 6.25
CA VAL A 57 -2.89 3.03 4.90
C VAL A 57 -1.86 3.52 3.88
N TYR A 58 -1.58 2.69 2.88
CA TYR A 58 -0.67 2.98 1.79
C TYR A 58 -1.33 2.80 0.44
N ILE A 59 -0.91 3.61 -0.52
CA ILE A 59 -1.26 3.50 -1.93
C ILE A 59 -0.03 2.93 -2.65
N LEU A 60 -0.18 1.76 -3.25
CA LEU A 60 0.88 1.11 -4.03
C LEU A 60 0.51 1.12 -5.51
N ARG A 61 1.45 1.51 -6.37
CA ARG A 61 1.27 1.49 -7.84
C ARG A 61 2.43 0.79 -8.53
N ARG A 62 2.11 0.14 -9.65
CA ARG A 62 3.09 -0.34 -10.61
C ARG A 62 3.51 0.81 -11.52
N ARG A 63 4.76 0.81 -11.98
CA ARG A 63 5.15 1.69 -13.08
C ARG A 63 4.54 1.15 -14.38
N PRO A 64 4.17 2.03 -15.33
CA PRO A 64 3.91 1.62 -16.69
C PRO A 64 5.13 0.86 -17.24
N ARG A 65 4.93 -0.26 -17.91
CA ARG A 65 5.97 -0.87 -18.76
C ARG A 65 6.18 0.08 -19.93
N GLN A 66 7.42 0.60 -20.05
CA GLN A 66 7.87 1.23 -21.30
C GLN A 66 7.91 0.21 -22.43
#